data_AF-A0A7D5SE39-F1
#
_entry.id   AF-A0A7D5SE39-F1
#
_cell.length_a   1.000
_cell.length_b   1.000
_cell.length_c   1.000
_cell.angle_alpha   90.00
_cell.angle_beta   90.00
_cell.angle_gamma   90.00
#
_symmetry.space_group_name_H-M   'P 1'
#
loop_
_entity.id
_entity.type
_entity.pdbx_description
1 polymer ?
#
loop_
_entity_poly.entity_id
_entity_poly.type
_entity_poly.pdbx_seq_one_letter_code
_entity_poly.pdbx_strand_id
1 'polypeptide(L)'
;MTIGSGFRQLRFFASAACLAMTMTAAGVGAVEVPLVDGTHWIKSSEEVKKAYLVGLANMVQVEAAYNADNPPAVENGFSPRVARGMKDQTLGSVLEALDQWYAAHPDRLLRPVVETIWFEMVVPALPKTK
;
A
#
# COMPACT_ATOMS: atom_id res chain seq x y z
N MET A 1 23.76 -1.24 -69.47
CA MET A 1 22.61 -0.47 -68.93
C MET A 1 21.47 -1.49 -68.85
N THR A 2 21.00 -2.01 -67.72
CA THR A 2 20.63 -1.38 -66.44
C THR A 2 20.69 -2.40 -65.28
N ILE A 3 21.77 -2.36 -64.49
CA ILE A 3 21.83 -3.00 -63.17
C ILE A 3 21.36 -1.93 -62.17
N GLY A 4 20.07 -1.91 -61.83
CA GLY A 4 19.55 -0.82 -60.99
C GLY A 4 18.14 -0.95 -60.43
N SER A 5 17.50 -2.13 -60.53
CA SER A 5 16.10 -2.30 -60.09
C SER A 5 15.95 -3.23 -58.87
N GLY A 6 16.83 -4.23 -58.69
CA GLY A 6 16.67 -5.24 -57.64
C GLY A 6 16.93 -4.76 -56.20
N PHE A 7 17.76 -3.74 -56.00
CA PHE A 7 18.16 -3.29 -54.65
C PHE A 7 17.19 -2.31 -53.98
N ARG A 8 16.23 -1.75 -54.73
CA ARG A 8 15.28 -0.76 -54.19
C ARG A 8 14.04 -1.40 -53.57
N GLN A 9 13.65 -2.58 -54.04
CA GLN A 9 12.50 -3.33 -53.55
C GLN A 9 12.79 -4.03 -52.22
N LEU A 10 14.03 -4.49 -51.99
CA LEU A 10 14.40 -5.18 -50.75
C LEU A 10 14.52 -4.23 -49.53
N ARG A 11 14.70 -2.91 -49.76
CA ARG A 11 14.74 -1.90 -48.68
C ARG A 11 13.35 -1.48 -48.21
N PHE A 12 12.31 -1.69 -49.00
CA PHE A 12 10.93 -1.32 -48.63
C PHE A 12 10.26 -2.35 -47.72
N PHE A 13 10.57 -3.64 -47.88
CA PHE A 13 10.01 -4.69 -47.01
C PHE A 13 10.68 -4.78 -45.63
N ALA A 14 11.92 -4.29 -45.50
CA ALA A 14 12.61 -4.25 -44.21
C ALA A 14 12.07 -3.18 -43.24
N SER A 15 11.24 -2.24 -43.69
CA SER A 15 10.72 -1.15 -42.84
C SER A 15 9.30 -1.39 -42.31
N ALA A 16 8.52 -2.29 -42.90
CA ALA A 16 7.15 -2.55 -42.46
C ALA A 16 7.06 -3.60 -41.33
N ALA A 17 8.02 -4.52 -41.23
CA ALA A 17 8.03 -5.54 -40.19
C ALA A 17 8.51 -5.02 -38.83
N CYS A 18 9.41 -4.01 -38.80
CA CYS A 18 9.89 -3.42 -37.55
C CYS A 18 8.89 -2.48 -36.87
N LEU A 19 7.87 -1.99 -37.58
CA LEU A 19 6.87 -1.09 -37.01
C LEU A 19 5.68 -1.83 -36.36
N ALA A 20 5.57 -3.15 -36.56
CA ALA A 20 4.48 -3.96 -35.99
C ALA A 20 4.81 -4.53 -34.59
N MET A 21 6.05 -4.40 -34.11
CA MET A 21 6.48 -4.97 -32.80
C MET A 21 6.56 -3.97 -31.66
N THR A 22 6.18 -2.70 -31.83
CA THR A 22 6.40 -1.65 -30.81
C THR A 22 5.23 -1.41 -29.84
N MET A 23 4.16 -2.22 -29.86
CA MET A 23 2.92 -1.93 -29.11
C MET A 23 2.52 -2.98 -28.05
N THR A 24 3.42 -3.85 -27.58
CA THR A 24 3.11 -4.76 -26.46
C THR A 24 3.68 -4.35 -25.10
N ALA A 25 4.32 -3.18 -25.00
CA ALA A 25 4.68 -2.60 -23.69
C ALA A 25 3.61 -1.64 -23.15
N ALA A 26 2.34 -1.83 -23.54
CA ALA A 26 1.22 -1.09 -22.99
C ALA A 26 0.95 -1.58 -21.55
N GLY A 27 1.59 -0.91 -20.59
CA GLY A 27 1.17 -0.87 -19.19
C GLY A 27 1.29 -2.19 -18.46
N VAL A 28 2.45 -2.43 -17.84
CA VAL A 28 2.42 -3.03 -16.50
C VAL A 28 1.77 -1.96 -15.61
N GLY A 29 0.43 -1.89 -15.64
CA GLY A 29 -0.32 -1.13 -14.65
C GLY A 29 0.16 -1.63 -13.31
N ALA A 30 0.60 -0.73 -12.44
CA ALA A 30 0.98 -1.08 -11.08
C ALA A 30 -0.12 -2.00 -10.53
N VAL A 31 0.22 -3.26 -10.24
CA VAL A 31 -0.72 -4.18 -9.61
C VAL A 31 -1.22 -3.46 -8.38
N GLU A 32 -2.51 -3.13 -8.35
CA GLU A 32 -3.12 -2.48 -7.21
C GLU A 32 -2.97 -3.43 -6.03
N VAL A 33 -2.07 -3.09 -5.11
CA VAL A 33 -1.84 -3.89 -3.91
C VAL A 33 -3.09 -3.69 -3.05
N PRO A 34 -3.92 -4.74 -2.86
CA PRO A 34 -5.15 -4.58 -2.11
C PRO A 34 -4.82 -4.23 -0.66
N LEU A 35 -5.63 -3.34 -0.07
CA LEU A 35 -5.56 -3.11 1.37
C LEU A 35 -5.98 -4.40 2.09
N VAL A 36 -5.19 -4.79 3.09
CA VAL A 36 -5.55 -5.90 3.97
C VAL A 36 -6.81 -5.51 4.74
N ASP A 37 -7.88 -6.28 4.55
CA ASP A 37 -9.16 -6.11 5.23
C ASP A 37 -9.43 -7.23 6.24
N GLY A 38 -10.60 -7.20 6.88
CA GLY A 38 -11.05 -8.23 7.81
C GLY A 38 -11.13 -9.63 7.19
N THR A 39 -11.43 -9.76 5.90
CA THR A 39 -11.47 -11.08 5.25
C THR A 39 -10.09 -11.71 5.16
N HIS A 40 -9.07 -10.91 4.85
CA HIS A 40 -7.67 -11.33 4.87
C HIS A 40 -7.22 -11.60 6.31
N TRP A 41 -7.60 -10.74 7.24
CA TRP A 41 -7.23 -10.83 8.65
C TRP A 41 -7.67 -12.14 9.28
N ILE A 42 -8.97 -12.48 9.22
CA ILE A 42 -9.51 -13.68 9.89
C ILE A 42 -9.00 -14.99 9.27
N LYS A 43 -8.55 -14.97 8.01
CA LYS A 43 -7.98 -16.14 7.32
C LYS A 43 -6.47 -16.27 7.51
N SER A 44 -5.81 -15.24 8.03
CA SER A 44 -4.36 -15.21 8.20
C SER A 44 -3.93 -15.91 9.48
N SER A 45 -2.76 -16.55 9.45
CA SER A 45 -2.12 -17.04 10.66
C SER A 45 -1.71 -15.88 11.57
N GLU A 46 -1.52 -16.17 12.85
CA GLU A 46 -1.07 -15.17 13.83
C GLU A 46 0.27 -14.53 13.44
N GLU A 47 1.21 -15.32 12.89
CA GLU A 47 2.50 -14.83 12.41
C GLU A 47 2.36 -13.83 11.26
N VAL A 48 1.46 -14.09 10.31
CA VAL A 48 1.18 -13.19 9.18
C VAL A 48 0.56 -11.88 9.68
N LYS A 49 -0.38 -11.95 10.62
CA LYS A 49 -0.96 -10.75 11.26
C LYS A 49 0.11 -9.92 11.95
N LYS A 50 0.99 -10.55 12.75
CA LYS A 50 2.11 -9.88 13.43
C LYS A 50 3.06 -9.22 12.42
N ALA A 51 3.43 -9.92 11.35
CA ALA A 51 4.30 -9.39 10.31
C ALA A 51 3.69 -8.15 9.63
N TYR A 52 2.39 -8.18 9.33
CA TYR A 52 1.67 -7.03 8.78
C TYR A 52 1.71 -5.82 9.73
N LEU A 53 1.41 -6.04 11.02
CA LEU A 53 1.44 -4.97 12.03
C LEU A 53 2.84 -4.39 12.23
N VAL A 54 3.88 -5.23 12.22
CA VAL A 54 5.28 -4.78 12.23
C VAL A 54 5.60 -3.94 10.99
N GLY A 55 5.12 -4.36 9.82
CA GLY A 55 5.25 -3.59 8.57
C GLY A 55 4.62 -2.20 8.67
N LEU A 56 3.40 -2.10 9.21
CA LEU A 56 2.74 -0.81 9.46
C LEU A 56 3.52 0.07 10.45
N ALA A 57 4.01 -0.52 11.55
CA ALA A 57 4.83 0.20 12.52
C ALA A 57 6.13 0.73 11.89
N ASN A 58 6.75 -0.04 11.00
CA ASN A 58 7.93 0.40 10.26
C ASN A 58 7.60 1.55 9.29
N MET A 59 6.47 1.49 8.58
CA MET A 59 6.01 2.58 7.71
C MET A 59 5.83 3.89 8.49
N VAL A 60 5.20 3.83 9.66
CA VAL A 60 5.03 5.00 10.56
C VAL A 60 6.38 5.59 10.95
N GLN A 61 7.35 4.75 11.30
CA GLN A 61 8.71 5.19 11.64
C GLN A 61 9.42 5.84 10.45
N VAL A 62 9.27 5.30 9.24
CA VAL A 62 9.83 5.87 8.01
C VAL A 62 9.24 7.25 7.74
N GLU A 63 7.91 7.40 7.81
CA GLU A 63 7.26 8.71 7.63
C GLU A 63 7.72 9.71 8.70
N ALA A 64 7.85 9.29 9.96
CA ALA A 64 8.33 10.16 11.03
C ALA A 64 9.77 10.62 10.78
N ALA A 65 10.65 9.71 10.35
CA ALA A 65 12.04 10.04 10.02
C ALA A 65 12.13 10.96 8.79
N TYR A 66 11.32 10.70 7.76
CA TYR A 66 11.26 11.51 6.54
C TYR A 66 10.85 12.96 6.83
N ASN A 67 9.92 13.15 7.76
CA ASN A 67 9.40 14.47 8.12
C ASN A 67 10.14 15.14 9.30
N ALA A 68 11.23 14.55 9.83
CA ALA A 68 11.88 15.02 11.05
C ALA A 68 12.30 16.51 11.00
N ASP A 69 12.72 17.00 9.83
CA ASP A 69 13.15 18.38 9.60
C ASP A 69 12.01 19.33 9.17
N ASN A 70 10.74 18.87 9.18
CA ASN A 70 9.57 19.64 8.78
C ASN A 70 8.48 19.67 9.87
N PRO A 71 8.63 20.51 10.91
CA PRO A 71 7.76 20.51 12.10
C PRO A 71 6.25 20.67 11.82
N PRO A 72 5.81 21.55 10.89
CA PRO A 72 4.38 21.66 10.55
C PRO A 72 3.77 20.38 9.96
N ALA A 73 4.55 19.62 9.19
CA ALA A 73 4.12 18.32 8.65
C ALA A 73 4.04 17.25 9.75
N VAL A 74 4.90 17.34 10.76
CA VAL A 74 4.91 16.45 11.93
C VAL A 74 3.67 16.70 12.80
N GLU A 75 3.35 17.94 13.17
CA GLU A 75 2.28 18.18 14.16
C GLU A 75 0.90 17.65 13.75
N ASN A 76 0.58 17.77 12.45
CA ASN A 76 -0.72 17.41 11.87
C ASN A 76 -0.70 16.13 11.02
N GLY A 77 0.48 15.51 10.85
CA GLY A 77 0.68 14.32 10.02
C GLY A 77 0.11 13.03 10.61
N PHE A 78 0.17 11.96 9.82
CA PHE A 78 -0.34 10.65 10.21
C PHE A 78 0.52 10.05 11.33
N SER A 79 1.83 9.94 11.13
CA SER A 79 2.72 9.28 12.10
C SER A 79 2.65 9.83 13.51
N PRO A 80 2.64 11.15 13.76
CA PRO A 80 2.63 11.67 15.13
C PRO A 80 1.28 11.49 15.84
N ARG A 81 0.19 11.40 15.07
CA ARG A 81 -1.12 11.00 15.62
C ARG A 81 -1.13 9.53 16.00
N VAL A 82 -0.59 8.65 15.14
CA VAL A 82 -0.43 7.23 15.48
C VAL A 82 0.45 7.06 16.71
N ALA A 83 1.60 7.72 16.77
CA ALA A 83 2.51 7.63 17.92
C ALA A 83 1.84 8.06 19.24
N ARG A 84 1.05 9.14 19.22
CA ARG A 84 0.28 9.59 20.40
C ARG A 84 -0.84 8.64 20.78
N GLY A 85 -1.65 8.20 19.81
CA GLY A 85 -2.81 7.35 20.05
C GLY A 85 -2.44 5.92 20.46
N MET A 86 -1.28 5.43 20.00
CA MET A 86 -0.80 4.07 20.26
C MET A 86 0.23 4.00 21.39
N LYS A 87 0.47 5.08 22.14
CA LYS A 87 1.58 5.16 23.12
C LYS A 87 1.57 4.03 24.18
N ASP A 88 0.39 3.54 24.56
CA ASP A 88 0.20 2.50 25.58
C ASP A 88 -0.12 1.13 24.96
N GLN A 89 -0.04 1.01 23.63
CA GLN A 89 -0.32 -0.21 22.89
C GLN A 89 0.97 -1.00 22.64
N THR A 90 0.84 -2.33 22.69
CA THR A 90 1.88 -3.28 22.29
C THR A 90 1.43 -4.01 21.03
N LEU A 91 2.35 -4.66 20.31
CA LEU A 91 1.98 -5.50 19.17
C LEU A 91 0.90 -6.55 19.54
N GLY A 92 1.01 -7.13 20.73
CA GLY A 92 0.05 -8.10 21.24
C GLY A 92 -1.33 -7.50 21.52
N SER A 93 -1.39 -6.33 22.15
CA SER A 93 -2.69 -5.69 22.44
C SER A 93 -3.39 -5.20 21.18
N VAL A 94 -2.65 -4.74 20.16
CA VAL A 94 -3.22 -4.41 18.84
C VAL A 94 -3.78 -5.63 18.14
N LEU A 95 -3.02 -6.73 18.12
CA LEU A 95 -3.46 -7.99 17.53
C LEU A 95 -4.76 -8.48 18.19
N GLU A 96 -4.80 -8.51 19.51
CA GLU A 96 -5.98 -8.94 20.28
C GLU A 96 -7.19 -8.04 20.01
N ALA A 97 -7.00 -6.71 20.03
CA ALA A 97 -8.08 -5.75 19.76
C ALA A 97 -8.67 -5.94 18.36
N LEU A 98 -7.84 -6.17 17.34
CA LEU A 98 -8.31 -6.41 15.97
C LEU A 98 -9.05 -7.74 15.83
N ASP A 99 -8.54 -8.81 16.45
CA ASP A 99 -9.22 -10.11 16.46
C ASP A 99 -10.60 -10.02 17.11
N GLN A 100 -10.69 -9.35 18.26
CA GLN A 100 -11.97 -9.11 18.94
C GLN A 100 -12.91 -8.24 18.10
N TRP A 101 -12.39 -7.18 17.48
CA TRP A 101 -13.21 -6.26 16.69
C TRP A 101 -13.81 -6.95 15.46
N TYR A 102 -13.02 -7.68 14.67
CA TYR A 102 -13.55 -8.39 13.50
C TYR A 102 -14.45 -9.57 13.86
N ALA A 103 -14.21 -10.24 15.00
CA ALA A 103 -15.12 -11.27 15.51
C ALA A 103 -16.50 -10.68 15.92
N ALA A 104 -16.51 -9.46 16.47
CA ALA A 104 -17.73 -8.77 16.87
C ALA A 104 -18.48 -8.10 15.69
N HIS A 105 -17.82 -7.88 14.55
CA HIS A 105 -18.38 -7.20 13.38
C HIS A 105 -18.27 -8.03 12.09
N PRO A 106 -18.93 -9.21 12.01
CA PRO A 106 -18.86 -10.08 10.84
C PRO A 106 -19.45 -9.45 9.56
N ASP A 107 -20.29 -8.42 9.71
CA ASP A 107 -20.86 -7.62 8.61
C ASP A 107 -19.87 -6.59 8.02
N ARG A 108 -18.71 -6.36 8.67
CA ARG A 108 -17.75 -5.30 8.31
C ARG A 108 -16.38 -5.81 7.87
N LEU A 109 -16.30 -7.06 7.40
CA LEU A 109 -15.02 -7.66 7.02
C LEU A 109 -14.32 -6.96 5.83
N LEU A 110 -15.03 -6.17 5.02
CA LEU A 110 -14.42 -5.38 3.95
C LEU A 110 -13.72 -4.11 4.44
N ARG A 111 -13.81 -3.79 5.74
CA ARG A 111 -13.10 -2.64 6.30
C ARG A 111 -11.60 -2.93 6.38
N PRO A 112 -10.72 -2.06 5.84
CA PRO A 112 -9.27 -2.23 5.94
C PRO A 112 -8.78 -2.27 7.39
N VAL A 113 -7.79 -3.13 7.66
CA VAL A 113 -7.17 -3.27 8.99
C VAL A 113 -6.53 -1.96 9.43
N VAL A 114 -5.80 -1.29 8.55
CA VAL A 114 -5.19 0.02 8.84
C VAL A 114 -6.24 1.09 9.19
N GLU A 115 -7.40 1.04 8.54
CA GLU A 115 -8.52 1.93 8.84
C GLU A 115 -9.13 1.61 10.21
N THR A 116 -9.32 0.32 10.51
CA THR A 116 -9.79 -0.14 11.82
C THR A 116 -8.84 0.30 12.93
N ILE A 117 -7.53 0.14 12.78
CA ILE A 117 -6.53 0.66 13.73
C ILE A 117 -6.72 2.17 13.92
N TRP A 118 -6.87 2.93 12.83
CA TRP A 118 -7.02 4.37 12.89
C TRP A 118 -8.24 4.80 13.70
N PHE A 119 -9.43 4.30 13.36
CA PHE A 119 -10.68 4.78 13.96
C PHE A 119 -11.04 4.13 15.28
N GLU A 120 -10.61 2.89 15.52
CA GLU A 120 -10.98 2.15 16.72
C GLU A 120 -9.92 2.26 17.82
N MET A 121 -8.66 2.58 17.47
CA MET A 121 -7.56 2.63 18.43
C MET A 121 -6.88 4.00 18.48
N VAL A 122 -6.48 4.56 17.34
CA VAL A 122 -5.72 5.83 17.31
C VAL A 122 -6.60 7.01 17.67
N VAL A 123 -7.66 7.28 16.87
CA VAL A 123 -8.51 8.47 17.03
C VAL A 123 -9.15 8.56 18.41
N PRO A 124 -9.71 7.48 19.00
CA PRO A 124 -10.32 7.54 20.33
C PRO A 124 -9.33 7.85 21.46
N ALA A 125 -8.05 7.51 21.28
CA ALA A 125 -7.00 7.76 22.26
C ALA A 125 -6.38 9.17 22.14
N LEU A 126 -6.71 9.94 21.09
CA LEU A 126 -6.23 11.30 20.93
C LEU A 126 -7.01 12.27 21.85
N PRO A 127 -6.37 13.35 22.34
CA PRO A 127 -7.08 14.41 23.05
C PRO A 127 -8.21 14.96 22.18
N LYS A 128 -9.39 15.15 22.78
CA LYS A 128 -10.50 15.82 22.10
C LYS A 128 -10.07 17.25 21.76
N THR A 129 -10.05 17.59 20.48
CA THR A 129 -9.96 18.97 20.04
C THR A 129 -11.16 19.74 20.60
N LYS A 130 -10.89 20.83 21.30
CA LYS A 130 -11.93 21.78 21.76
C LYS A 130 -12.42 22.64 20.61
#